data_AF-A0A1W1DCK4-F1
#
_entry.id   AF-A0A1W1DCK4-F1
#
_cell.length_a   1.000
_cell.length_b   1.000
_cell.length_c   1.000
_cell.angle_alpha   90.00
_cell.angle_beta   90.00
_cell.angle_gamma   90.00
#
_symmetry.space_group_name_H-M   'P 1'
#
loop_
_entity.id
_entity.type
_entity.pdbx_description
1 polymer ?
#
loop_
_entity_poly.entity_id
_entity_poly.type
_entity_poly.pdbx_seq_one_letter_code
_entity_poly.pdbx_strand_id
1 'polypeptide(L)'
;MKDLKQSTKQRFGGMDFDYPETELEVAIVTKESGVDKVMAEKLVQIAHRARNLKGHGLDEGISTRLLVYAGQLIAQGVDAEAACSMTMITPLTDDPDMRDTLHAAVQTFLG
;
A
#
# COMPACT_ATOMS: atom_id res chain seq x y z
N MET A 1 10.79 6.80 -18.08
CA MET A 1 12.03 6.90 -17.27
C MET A 1 13.18 6.31 -18.07
N LYS A 2 14.43 6.77 -17.93
CA LYS A 2 15.60 6.15 -18.59
C LYS A 2 16.32 5.25 -17.60
N ASP A 3 16.59 4.01 -17.98
CA ASP A 3 17.35 3.07 -17.17
C ASP A 3 18.81 3.52 -16.96
N LEU A 4 19.39 3.11 -15.83
CA LEU A 4 20.82 3.25 -15.59
C LEU A 4 21.62 2.45 -16.63
N LYS A 5 22.67 3.07 -17.18
CA LYS A 5 23.61 2.41 -18.10
C LYS A 5 24.30 1.24 -17.40
N GLN A 6 24.60 0.17 -18.15
CA GLN A 6 25.29 -1.01 -17.61
C GLN A 6 26.66 -0.67 -16.98
N SER A 7 27.42 0.24 -17.59
CA SER A 7 28.69 0.72 -17.04
C SER A 7 28.56 1.45 -15.70
N THR A 8 27.35 1.92 -15.37
CA THR A 8 27.05 2.53 -14.06
C THR A 8 26.60 1.47 -13.07
N LYS A 9 25.69 0.55 -13.46
CA LYS A 9 25.22 -0.55 -12.61
C LYS A 9 26.37 -1.41 -12.06
N GLN A 10 27.37 -1.71 -12.89
CA GLN A 10 28.53 -2.54 -12.53
C GLN A 10 29.54 -1.88 -11.57
N ARG A 11 29.27 -0.66 -11.10
CA ARG A 11 30.12 0.08 -10.14
C ARG A 11 29.56 0.10 -8.72
N PHE A 12 28.44 -0.57 -8.48
CA PHE A 12 27.76 -0.61 -7.18
C PHE A 12 27.46 -2.05 -6.77
N GLY A 13 27.55 -2.33 -5.46
CA GLY A 13 26.86 -3.46 -4.87
C GLY A 13 25.36 -3.16 -4.78
N GLY A 14 24.52 -4.18 -4.92
CA GLY A 14 23.07 -4.04 -4.90
C GLY A 14 22.42 -4.98 -3.89
N MET A 15 21.39 -4.49 -3.22
CA MET A 15 20.43 -5.29 -2.48
C MET A 15 19.05 -5.00 -3.07
N ASP A 16 18.30 -6.07 -3.32
CA ASP A 16 16.94 -5.95 -3.82
C ASP A 16 15.98 -5.90 -2.65
N PHE A 17 15.00 -5.01 -2.72
CA PHE A 17 14.00 -4.81 -1.68
C PHE A 17 12.63 -4.95 -2.31
N ASP A 18 11.76 -5.68 -1.62
CA ASP A 18 10.34 -5.76 -1.91
C ASP A 18 9.55 -5.39 -0.65
N TYR A 19 8.22 -5.39 -0.76
CA TYR A 19 7.36 -5.24 0.40
C TYR A 19 7.66 -6.34 1.44
N PRO A 20 7.65 -6.00 2.74
CA PRO A 20 7.92 -6.98 3.78
C PRO A 20 6.87 -8.10 3.78
N GLU A 21 7.23 -9.26 4.34
CA GLU A 21 6.28 -10.32 4.65
C GLU A 21 5.15 -9.81 5.55
N THR A 22 3.96 -10.38 5.40
CA THR A 22 2.71 -9.93 6.06
C THR A 22 2.90 -9.60 7.54
N GLU A 23 3.50 -10.52 8.32
CA GLU A 23 3.68 -10.34 9.77
C GLU A 23 4.59 -9.15 10.10
N LEU A 24 5.65 -8.95 9.30
CA LEU A 24 6.57 -7.84 9.48
C LEU A 24 5.93 -6.52 9.05
N GLU A 25 5.20 -6.50 7.94
CA GLU A 25 4.52 -5.29 7.48
C GLU A 25 3.43 -4.85 8.45
N VAL A 26 2.66 -5.79 9.00
CA VAL A 26 1.69 -5.52 10.09
C VAL A 26 2.38 -4.89 11.30
N ALA A 27 3.52 -5.44 11.72
CA ALA A 27 4.27 -4.89 12.85
C ALA A 27 4.78 -3.46 12.57
N ILE A 28 5.27 -3.19 11.35
CA ILE A 28 5.69 -1.86 10.90
C ILE A 28 4.50 -0.91 10.93
N VAL A 29 3.38 -1.26 10.31
CA VAL A 29 2.19 -0.39 10.23
C VAL A 29 1.64 -0.11 11.63
N THR A 30 1.51 -1.13 12.48
CA THR A 30 1.05 -0.96 13.88
C THR A 30 1.92 0.07 14.60
N LYS A 31 3.24 -0.09 14.53
CA LYS A 31 4.19 0.77 15.24
C LYS A 31 4.23 2.21 14.70
N GLU A 32 4.29 2.37 13.38
CA GLU A 32 4.51 3.66 12.74
C GLU A 32 3.23 4.51 12.57
N SER A 33 2.05 3.86 12.65
CA SER A 33 0.77 4.55 12.49
C SER A 33 -0.03 4.73 13.78
N GLY A 34 0.23 3.93 14.81
CA GLY A 34 -0.47 4.00 16.10
C GLY A 34 -1.84 3.32 16.13
N VAL A 35 -2.27 2.67 15.04
CA VAL A 35 -3.46 1.80 15.04
C VAL A 35 -3.17 0.47 15.73
N ASP A 36 -4.21 -0.23 16.16
CA ASP A 36 -4.04 -1.57 16.72
C ASP A 36 -3.65 -2.61 15.64
N LYS A 37 -3.21 -3.78 16.10
CA LYS A 37 -2.78 -4.87 15.23
C LYS A 37 -3.89 -5.33 14.27
N VAL A 38 -5.15 -5.35 14.72
CA VAL A 38 -6.29 -5.82 13.92
C VAL A 38 -6.54 -4.87 12.74
N MET A 39 -6.47 -3.56 12.98
CA MET A 39 -6.57 -2.57 11.91
C MET A 39 -5.37 -2.64 10.97
N ALA A 40 -4.15 -2.78 11.49
CA ALA A 40 -2.96 -2.94 10.66
C ALA A 40 -3.04 -4.18 9.75
N GLU A 41 -3.53 -5.32 10.26
CA GLU A 41 -3.79 -6.53 9.49
C GLU A 41 -4.77 -6.27 8.33
N LYS A 42 -5.88 -5.58 8.59
CA LYS A 42 -6.85 -5.22 7.56
C LYS A 42 -6.23 -4.34 6.47
N LEU A 43 -5.45 -3.32 6.85
CA LEU A 43 -4.76 -2.44 5.90
C LEU A 43 -3.78 -3.22 5.02
N VAL A 44 -2.97 -4.11 5.62
CA VAL A 44 -2.01 -4.95 4.88
C VAL A 44 -2.73 -5.90 3.91
N GLN A 45 -3.86 -6.50 4.32
CA GLN A 45 -4.66 -7.36 3.44
C GLN A 45 -5.24 -6.59 2.23
N ILE A 46 -5.67 -5.34 2.42
CA ILE A 46 -6.09 -4.47 1.32
C ILE A 46 -4.91 -4.22 0.37
N ALA A 47 -3.72 -3.91 0.89
CA ALA A 47 -2.53 -3.71 0.06
C ALA A 47 -2.14 -4.97 -0.71
N HIS A 48 -2.24 -6.15 -0.11
CA HIS A 48 -1.95 -7.42 -0.81
C HIS A 48 -2.86 -7.61 -2.02
N ARG A 49 -4.16 -7.34 -1.89
CA ARG A 49 -5.09 -7.40 -3.04
C ARG A 49 -4.71 -6.41 -4.12
N ALA A 50 -4.37 -5.16 -3.77
CA ALA A 50 -3.95 -4.16 -4.74
C ALA A 50 -2.64 -4.53 -5.43
N ARG A 51 -1.65 -5.07 -4.71
CA ARG A 51 -0.36 -5.52 -5.27
C ARG A 51 -0.54 -6.64 -6.29
N ASN A 52 -1.53 -7.52 -6.11
CA ASN A 52 -1.88 -8.55 -7.08
C ASN A 52 -2.48 -8.00 -8.38
N LEU A 53 -2.92 -6.74 -8.40
CA LEU A 53 -3.40 -6.04 -9.60
C LEU A 53 -2.28 -5.32 -10.36
N LYS A 54 -1.04 -5.35 -9.85
CA LYS A 54 0.13 -4.79 -10.56
C LYS A 54 0.31 -5.54 -11.88
N GLY A 55 0.36 -4.80 -13.00
CA GLY A 55 0.38 -5.38 -14.36
C GLY A 55 -0.99 -5.79 -14.91
N HIS A 56 -2.06 -5.62 -14.12
CA HIS A 56 -3.46 -5.90 -14.48
C HIS A 56 -4.33 -4.65 -14.28
N GLY A 57 -3.82 -3.47 -14.65
CA GLY A 57 -4.51 -2.18 -14.53
C GLY A 57 -3.85 -1.22 -13.53
N LEU A 58 -2.90 -1.68 -12.72
CA LEU A 58 -2.02 -0.83 -11.92
C LEU A 58 -0.57 -0.91 -12.40
N ASP A 59 0.09 0.25 -12.47
CA ASP A 59 1.53 0.34 -12.73
C ASP A 59 2.35 -0.12 -11.51
N GLU A 60 1.87 0.21 -10.31
CA GLU A 60 2.49 -0.16 -9.04
C GLU A 60 1.43 -0.56 -8.00
N GLY A 61 1.83 -1.37 -7.01
CA GLY A 61 0.97 -1.75 -5.90
C GLY A 61 1.03 -0.73 -4.74
N ILE A 62 0.13 -0.88 -3.76
CA ILE A 62 0.13 -0.03 -2.56
C ILE A 62 1.43 -0.21 -1.77
N SER A 63 2.17 0.88 -1.59
CA SER A 63 3.40 0.87 -0.80
C SER A 63 3.14 0.86 0.71
N THR A 64 4.10 0.35 1.49
CA THR A 64 4.04 0.41 2.97
C THR A 64 3.90 1.83 3.49
N ARG A 65 4.40 2.84 2.77
CA ARG A 65 4.21 4.26 3.13
C ARG A 65 2.74 4.66 3.12
N LEU A 66 1.98 4.21 2.12
CA LEU A 66 0.56 4.53 2.01
C LEU A 66 -0.26 3.82 3.10
N LEU A 67 0.14 2.61 3.50
CA LEU A 67 -0.44 1.92 4.66
C LEU A 67 -0.23 2.72 5.96
N VAL A 68 0.98 3.23 6.18
CA VAL A 68 1.28 4.06 7.35
C VAL A 68 0.45 5.35 7.33
N TYR A 69 0.29 6.01 6.18
CA TYR A 69 -0.56 7.20 6.06
C TYR A 69 -2.04 6.89 6.35
N ALA A 70 -2.57 5.79 5.81
CA ALA A 70 -3.93 5.34 6.10
C ALA A 70 -4.12 5.14 7.61
N GLY A 71 -3.20 4.38 8.24
CA GLY A 71 -3.25 4.14 9.67
C GLY A 71 -3.15 5.42 10.51
N GLN A 72 -2.29 6.37 10.12
CA GLN A 72 -2.13 7.64 10.86
C GLN A 72 -3.40 8.48 10.83
N LEU A 73 -4.11 8.51 9.69
CA LEU A 73 -5.41 9.18 9.59
C LEU A 73 -6.46 8.49 10.47
N ILE A 74 -6.52 7.15 10.44
CA ILE A 74 -7.45 6.36 11.26
C ILE A 74 -7.19 6.57 12.75
N ALA A 75 -5.93 6.57 13.18
CA ALA A 75 -5.54 6.83 14.56
C ALA A 75 -5.93 8.24 15.04
N GLN A 76 -6.08 9.20 14.11
CA GLN A 76 -6.56 10.56 14.38
C GLN A 76 -8.10 10.68 14.31
N GLY A 77 -8.82 9.57 14.13
CA GLY A 77 -10.28 9.53 14.11
C GLY A 77 -10.91 9.79 12.74
N VAL A 78 -10.12 9.78 11.66
CA VAL A 78 -10.69 9.79 10.30
C VAL A 78 -11.35 8.43 10.05
N ASP A 79 -12.52 8.47 9.41
CA ASP A 79 -13.20 7.26 8.95
C ASP A 79 -12.27 6.36 8.12
N ALA A 80 -12.33 5.05 8.36
CA ALA A 80 -11.34 4.12 7.82
C ALA A 80 -11.47 3.96 6.30
N GLU A 81 -12.68 4.00 5.74
CA GLU A 81 -12.87 3.97 4.29
C GLU A 81 -12.36 5.28 3.66
N ALA A 82 -12.67 6.42 4.26
CA ALA A 82 -12.19 7.72 3.79
C ALA A 82 -10.65 7.81 3.84
N ALA A 83 -10.03 7.34 4.92
CA ALA A 83 -8.57 7.30 5.06
C ALA A 83 -7.93 6.43 3.98
N CYS A 84 -8.47 5.24 3.72
CA CYS A 84 -7.99 4.36 2.64
C CYS A 84 -8.20 4.99 1.27
N SER A 85 -9.35 5.62 1.00
CA SER A 85 -9.61 6.28 -0.28
C SER A 85 -8.60 7.39 -0.57
N MET A 86 -8.31 8.24 0.42
CA MET A 86 -7.37 9.36 0.27
C MET A 86 -5.90 8.93 0.11
N THR A 87 -5.51 7.79 0.69
CA THR A 87 -4.09 7.40 0.79
C THR A 87 -3.72 6.21 -0.07
N MET A 88 -4.61 5.23 -0.22
CA MET A 88 -4.34 3.93 -0.86
C MET A 88 -4.99 3.78 -2.23
N ILE A 89 -6.05 4.56 -2.52
CA ILE A 89 -6.80 4.47 -3.78
C ILE A 89 -6.49 5.66 -4.70
N THR A 90 -6.86 6.87 -4.28
CA THR A 90 -6.76 8.08 -5.11
C THR A 90 -5.34 8.33 -5.63
N PRO A 91 -4.27 8.12 -4.84
CA PRO A 91 -2.90 8.32 -5.34
C PRO A 91 -2.40 7.22 -6.29
N LEU A 92 -3.07 6.06 -6.33
CA LEU A 92 -2.58 4.88 -7.05
C LEU A 92 -3.06 4.84 -8.49
N THR A 93 -4.22 5.41 -8.78
CA THR A 93 -4.82 5.34 -10.11
C THR A 93 -5.86 6.44 -10.35
N ASP A 94 -5.92 6.91 -11.60
CA ASP A 94 -6.99 7.78 -12.11
C ASP A 94 -8.04 7.00 -12.91
N ASP A 95 -7.84 5.70 -13.13
CA ASP A 95 -8.78 4.84 -13.81
C ASP A 95 -9.99 4.54 -12.90
N PRO A 96 -11.23 4.87 -13.33
CA PRO A 96 -12.42 4.70 -12.49
C PRO A 96 -12.73 3.24 -12.16
N ASP A 97 -12.53 2.31 -13.10
CA ASP A 97 -12.81 0.89 -12.89
C ASP A 97 -11.82 0.28 -11.88
N MET A 98 -10.56 0.72 -11.91
CA MET A 98 -9.56 0.35 -10.92
C MET A 98 -9.84 0.97 -9.55
N ARG A 99 -10.34 2.20 -9.49
CA ARG A 99 -10.79 2.81 -8.23
C ARG A 99 -11.91 1.99 -7.60
N ASP A 100 -12.93 1.62 -8.39
CA ASP A 100 -14.05 0.82 -7.90
C ASP A 100 -13.58 -0.55 -7.39
N THR A 101 -12.65 -1.19 -8.10
CA THR A 101 -12.05 -2.46 -7.69
C THR A 101 -11.32 -2.33 -6.33
N LEU A 102 -10.55 -1.27 -6.14
CA LEU A 102 -9.84 -1.02 -4.89
C LEU A 102 -10.80 -0.64 -3.75
N HIS A 103 -11.85 0.14 -4.05
CA HIS A 103 -12.91 0.47 -3.10
C HIS A 103 -13.64 -0.79 -2.62
N ALA A 104 -13.97 -1.72 -3.52
CA ALA A 104 -14.56 -3.00 -3.15
C ALA A 104 -13.63 -3.82 -2.22
N ALA A 105 -12.31 -3.76 -2.45
CA ALA A 105 -11.35 -4.40 -1.56
C ALA A 105 -11.37 -3.77 -0.16
N VAL A 106 -11.39 -2.43 -0.05
CA VAL A 106 -11.51 -1.70 1.22
C VAL A 106 -12.79 -2.09 1.96
N GLN A 107 -13.94 -2.06 1.29
CA GLN A 107 -15.25 -2.43 1.86
C GLN A 107 -15.26 -3.88 2.38
N THR A 108 -14.57 -4.80 1.72
CA THR A 108 -14.51 -6.21 2.16
C THR A 108 -13.89 -6.36 3.55
N PHE A 109 -12.94 -5.50 3.93
CA PHE A 109 -12.20 -5.61 5.19
C PHE A 109 -12.65 -4.61 6.27
N LEU A 110 -13.24 -3.48 5.88
CA LEU A 110 -13.65 -2.40 6.77
C LEU A 110 -15.17 -2.25 6.93
N GLY A 111 -15.96 -2.83 6.03
CA GLY A 111 -17.42 -2.90 6.14
C GLY A 111 -17.92 -3.99 7.09
#